data_AF-A0A970FFZ5-F1
#
_entry.id   AF-A0A970FFZ5-F1
#
_cell.length_a   1.000
_cell.length_b   1.000
_cell.length_c   1.000
_cell.angle_alpha   90.00
_cell.angle_beta   90.00
_cell.angle_gamma   90.00
#
_symmetry.space_group_name_H-M   'P 1'
#
loop_
_entity.id
_entity.type
_entity.pdbx_description
1 polymer ?
#
loop_
_entity_poly.entity_id
_entity_poly.type
_entity_poly.pdbx_seq_one_letter_code
_entity_poly.pdbx_strand_id
1 'polypeptide(L)'
;MLLEFEQWKDNKQVREATESFSATAERYLAVRDSSETNDRIAARRFWKDLSAQYWTVVLALVDAKTAPLPDELVFDEQERLFLDFGVVDQRLTPFHTDLPSALNSRAPAGLFQYYSFSDHIAECYSMVMSKPVTAPRSGYSIEAKLSVMRKQLDELKVRTMDVLPDLLGMGGVYPSEAEDILDDFFRCIRAYTEVQMRTRKFREADEKERQAMSVDNRAFTEAEKRIKGALKLKSEEEEEEIPDGDLDEYNLQPPAPKLTEEDIKTAELLISYNKSLSRNIIYVEQELIKWDRRVKKKAKDLEMEAPPFRRRELRNMLETKKEYITLTAKSARLDDSQLCQSDKPPFSIDKAAGLLEEMVALDPDMLVVARVRMYGIPRVIMVPGQGFGTYDWNDHTLLLPVFPTYSAEKAALYALGTFRWDSDEDRVLKNSYDLIKENRNKSILELNSSFCKDYFLWMTKEKKGYRILPRATHRVFVQMFAPQKRE
;
A
#
# COMPACT_ATOMS: atom_id res chain seq x y z
N MET A 1 -22.64 -21.04 -20.14
CA MET A 1 -22.39 -22.01 -19.06
C MET A 1 -22.19 -21.16 -17.81
N LEU A 2 -23.05 -21.24 -16.78
CA LEU A 2 -23.05 -20.17 -15.75
C LEU A 2 -21.85 -20.24 -14.80
N LEU A 3 -21.44 -21.38 -14.26
CA LEU A 3 -20.13 -21.49 -13.60
C LEU A 3 -19.69 -22.94 -13.61
N GLU A 4 -18.56 -23.23 -14.26
CA GLU A 4 -18.00 -24.58 -14.32
C GLU A 4 -16.49 -24.51 -14.37
N PHE A 5 -15.82 -25.26 -13.51
CA PHE A 5 -14.36 -25.38 -13.54
C PHE A 5 -14.01 -26.73 -14.15
N GLU A 6 -13.57 -26.74 -15.41
CA GLU A 6 -13.35 -27.98 -16.20
C GLU A 6 -12.41 -28.97 -15.48
N GLN A 7 -11.39 -28.46 -14.79
CA GLN A 7 -10.47 -29.27 -13.98
C GLN A 7 -11.19 -30.07 -12.87
N TRP A 8 -12.33 -29.59 -12.38
CA TRP A 8 -13.01 -30.10 -11.19
C TRP A 8 -14.37 -30.73 -11.47
N LYS A 9 -14.72 -30.99 -12.72
CA LYS A 9 -16.01 -31.62 -13.10
C LYS A 9 -16.29 -32.96 -12.40
N ASP A 10 -15.23 -33.71 -12.09
CA ASP A 10 -15.31 -35.01 -11.40
C ASP A 10 -15.20 -34.88 -9.87
N ASN A 11 -14.86 -33.70 -9.35
CA ASN A 11 -14.84 -33.45 -7.91
C ASN A 11 -16.26 -33.17 -7.42
N LYS A 12 -16.83 -34.13 -6.69
CA LYS A 12 -18.21 -34.07 -6.18
C LYS A 12 -18.53 -32.77 -5.44
N GLN A 13 -17.64 -32.29 -4.56
CA GLN A 13 -17.90 -31.10 -3.74
C GLN A 13 -17.91 -29.81 -4.57
N VAL A 14 -16.95 -29.67 -5.49
CA VAL A 14 -16.89 -28.52 -6.40
C VAL A 14 -18.10 -28.54 -7.32
N ARG A 15 -18.40 -29.69 -7.92
CA ARG A 15 -19.54 -29.86 -8.83
C ARG A 15 -20.87 -29.51 -8.15
N GLU A 16 -21.14 -30.06 -6.96
CA GLU A 16 -22.37 -29.76 -6.22
C GLU A 16 -22.49 -28.26 -5.87
N ALA A 17 -21.38 -27.62 -5.50
CA ALA A 17 -21.35 -26.19 -5.22
C ALA A 17 -21.63 -25.35 -6.49
N THR A 18 -21.02 -25.68 -7.63
CA THR A 18 -21.21 -24.97 -8.90
C THR A 18 -22.57 -25.22 -9.53
N GLU A 19 -23.13 -26.42 -9.40
CA GLU A 19 -24.50 -26.74 -9.85
C GLU A 19 -25.55 -25.97 -9.04
N SER A 20 -25.40 -25.94 -7.71
CA SER A 20 -26.26 -25.15 -6.82
C SER A 20 -26.20 -23.65 -7.13
N PHE A 21 -24.98 -23.13 -7.35
CA PHE A 21 -24.75 -21.77 -7.79
C PHE A 21 -25.43 -21.47 -9.12
N SER A 22 -25.20 -22.31 -10.13
CA SER A 22 -25.76 -22.14 -11.47
C SER A 22 -27.30 -22.20 -11.46
N ALA A 23 -27.90 -23.10 -10.69
CA ALA A 23 -29.35 -23.19 -10.55
C ALA A 23 -29.96 -21.94 -9.91
N THR A 24 -29.28 -21.36 -8.92
CA THR A 24 -29.69 -20.09 -8.29
C THR A 24 -29.52 -18.92 -9.26
N ALA A 25 -28.45 -18.94 -10.05
CA ALA A 25 -28.17 -17.92 -11.05
C ALA A 25 -29.22 -17.91 -12.17
N GLU A 26 -29.63 -19.06 -12.70
CA GLU A 26 -30.73 -19.13 -13.68
C GLU A 26 -32.05 -18.57 -13.11
N ARG A 27 -32.36 -18.85 -11.84
CA ARG A 27 -33.54 -18.26 -11.17
C ARG A 27 -33.43 -16.75 -11.04
N TYR A 28 -32.26 -16.23 -10.72
CA TYR A 28 -32.00 -14.79 -10.68
C TYR A 28 -32.18 -14.15 -12.07
N LEU A 29 -31.57 -14.74 -13.10
CA LEU A 29 -31.64 -14.24 -14.48
C LEU A 29 -33.07 -14.19 -15.02
N ALA A 30 -33.92 -15.16 -14.64
CA ALA A 30 -35.32 -15.20 -15.04
C ALA A 30 -36.16 -14.01 -14.52
N VAL A 31 -35.73 -13.35 -13.44
CA VAL A 31 -36.53 -12.31 -12.75
C VAL A 31 -35.82 -10.96 -12.63
N ARG A 32 -34.51 -10.86 -12.91
CA ARG A 32 -33.70 -9.67 -12.60
C ARG A 32 -34.17 -8.39 -13.30
N ASP A 33 -34.68 -8.52 -14.54
CA ASP A 33 -35.06 -7.41 -15.41
C ASP A 33 -36.57 -7.13 -15.35
N SER A 34 -37.31 -7.87 -14.51
CA SER A 34 -38.75 -7.72 -14.36
C SER A 34 -39.12 -6.44 -13.58
N SER A 35 -40.16 -5.75 -14.04
CA SER A 35 -40.75 -4.61 -13.34
C SER A 35 -41.70 -5.01 -12.20
N GLU A 36 -42.09 -6.29 -12.12
CA GLU A 36 -43.06 -6.79 -11.14
C GLU A 36 -42.51 -6.77 -9.72
N THR A 37 -43.33 -6.40 -8.74
CA THR A 37 -42.87 -6.22 -7.35
C THR A 37 -42.38 -7.54 -6.74
N ASN A 38 -43.09 -8.64 -6.97
CA ASN A 38 -42.70 -9.96 -6.47
C ASN A 38 -41.40 -10.45 -7.09
N ASP A 39 -41.20 -10.20 -8.38
CA ASP A 39 -39.98 -10.57 -9.10
C ASP A 39 -38.78 -9.76 -8.61
N ARG A 40 -38.95 -8.46 -8.32
CA ARG A 40 -37.89 -7.63 -7.72
C ARG A 40 -37.50 -8.11 -6.32
N ILE A 41 -38.46 -8.57 -5.52
CA ILE A 41 -38.19 -9.18 -4.21
C ILE A 41 -37.44 -10.50 -4.39
N ALA A 42 -37.87 -11.34 -5.33
CA ALA A 42 -37.21 -12.60 -5.66
C ALA A 42 -35.78 -12.38 -6.17
N ALA A 43 -35.55 -11.42 -7.07
CA ALA A 43 -34.24 -11.06 -7.61
C ALA A 43 -33.25 -10.69 -6.48
N ARG A 44 -33.67 -9.84 -5.53
CA ARG A 44 -32.83 -9.47 -4.37
C ARG A 44 -32.52 -10.66 -3.49
N ARG A 45 -33.49 -11.55 -3.26
CA ARG A 45 -33.29 -12.79 -2.49
C ARG A 45 -32.28 -13.70 -3.19
N PHE A 46 -32.48 -13.99 -4.48
CA PHE A 46 -31.57 -14.85 -5.24
C PHE A 46 -30.17 -14.25 -5.34
N TRP A 47 -30.03 -12.92 -5.45
CA TRP A 47 -28.73 -12.27 -5.41
C TRP A 47 -28.01 -12.47 -4.07
N LYS A 48 -28.74 -12.34 -2.96
CA LYS A 48 -28.20 -12.62 -1.61
C LYS A 48 -27.80 -14.09 -1.46
N ASP A 49 -28.59 -15.01 -2.01
CA ASP A 49 -28.29 -16.44 -2.01
C ASP A 49 -27.02 -16.72 -2.85
N LEU A 50 -26.86 -16.09 -4.02
CA LEU A 50 -25.65 -16.17 -4.86
C LEU A 50 -24.41 -15.62 -4.13
N SER A 51 -24.53 -14.49 -3.45
CA SER A 51 -23.48 -13.90 -2.62
C SER A 51 -23.02 -14.87 -1.53
N ALA A 52 -23.94 -15.56 -0.86
CA ALA A 52 -23.60 -16.60 0.11
C ALA A 52 -22.93 -17.83 -0.56
N GLN A 53 -23.46 -18.26 -1.70
CA GLN A 53 -22.94 -19.41 -2.44
C GLN A 53 -21.55 -19.14 -3.06
N TYR A 54 -21.19 -17.90 -3.35
CA TYR A 54 -19.83 -17.53 -3.76
C TYR A 54 -18.80 -18.13 -2.79
N TRP A 55 -18.99 -17.92 -1.49
CA TRP A 55 -18.10 -18.47 -0.46
C TRP A 55 -18.14 -20.00 -0.37
N THR A 56 -19.30 -20.62 -0.63
CA THR A 56 -19.39 -22.07 -0.72
C THR A 56 -18.52 -22.62 -1.86
N VAL A 57 -18.54 -21.97 -3.03
CA VAL A 57 -17.70 -22.34 -4.17
C VAL A 57 -16.20 -22.08 -3.88
N VAL A 58 -15.85 -20.91 -3.32
CA VAL A 58 -14.47 -20.59 -2.90
C VAL A 58 -13.91 -21.69 -2.00
N LEU A 59 -14.65 -22.06 -0.95
CA LEU A 59 -14.20 -23.07 0.01
C LEU A 59 -14.09 -24.45 -0.64
N ALA A 60 -15.03 -24.83 -1.52
CA ALA A 60 -14.94 -26.08 -2.26
C ALA A 60 -13.71 -26.14 -3.18
N LEU A 61 -13.39 -25.04 -3.87
CA LEU A 61 -12.18 -24.94 -4.70
C LEU A 61 -10.91 -25.07 -3.87
N VAL A 62 -10.83 -24.37 -2.74
CA VAL A 62 -9.67 -24.45 -1.84
C VAL A 62 -9.53 -25.85 -1.24
N ASP A 63 -10.62 -26.47 -0.79
CA ASP A 63 -10.60 -27.83 -0.26
C ASP A 63 -10.13 -28.83 -1.33
N ALA A 64 -10.60 -28.69 -2.58
CA ALA A 64 -10.19 -29.53 -3.70
C ALA A 64 -8.72 -29.35 -4.09
N LYS A 65 -8.24 -28.09 -4.22
CA LYS A 65 -6.85 -27.78 -4.56
C LYS A 65 -5.85 -28.19 -3.48
N THR A 66 -6.26 -28.16 -2.22
CA THR A 66 -5.38 -28.50 -1.09
C THR A 66 -5.45 -29.98 -0.69
N ALA A 67 -6.44 -30.73 -1.17
CA ALA A 67 -6.55 -32.18 -0.92
C ALA A 67 -5.31 -33.00 -1.31
N PRO A 68 -4.65 -32.78 -2.48
CA PRO A 68 -3.43 -33.50 -2.83
C PRO A 68 -2.18 -33.00 -2.09
N LEU A 69 -2.31 -31.99 -1.21
CA LEU A 69 -1.19 -31.37 -0.48
C LEU A 69 -0.05 -30.89 -1.40
N PRO A 70 -0.36 -30.08 -2.44
CA PRO A 70 0.66 -29.65 -3.39
C PRO A 70 1.77 -28.85 -2.69
N ASP A 71 2.98 -28.85 -3.26
CA ASP A 71 4.06 -28.01 -2.73
C ASP A 71 3.78 -26.52 -2.89
N GLU A 72 3.08 -26.16 -3.96
CA GLU A 72 2.65 -24.80 -4.29
C GLU A 72 1.15 -24.78 -4.61
N LEU A 73 0.41 -23.83 -4.05
CA LEU A 73 -1.01 -23.66 -4.34
C LEU A 73 -1.19 -22.68 -5.51
N VAL A 74 -1.53 -23.20 -6.68
CA VAL A 74 -1.72 -22.39 -7.90
C VAL A 74 -3.16 -22.53 -8.41
N PHE A 75 -3.78 -21.37 -8.62
CA PHE A 75 -5.08 -21.24 -9.27
C PHE A 75 -4.92 -20.88 -10.74
N ASP A 76 -5.70 -21.52 -11.61
CA ASP A 76 -5.73 -21.25 -13.04
C ASP A 76 -6.47 -19.93 -13.36
N GLU A 77 -6.51 -19.54 -14.63
CA GLU A 77 -7.12 -18.28 -15.05
C GLU A 77 -8.61 -18.18 -14.69
N GLN A 78 -9.38 -19.25 -14.87
CA GLN A 78 -10.81 -19.25 -14.62
C GLN A 78 -11.11 -19.19 -13.12
N GLU A 79 -10.37 -19.96 -12.33
CA GLU A 79 -10.43 -19.91 -10.87
C GLU A 79 -10.08 -18.52 -10.35
N ARG A 80 -9.06 -17.86 -10.91
CA ARG A 80 -8.67 -16.51 -10.50
C ARG A 80 -9.67 -15.45 -10.93
N LEU A 81 -10.27 -15.54 -12.12
CA LEU A 81 -11.35 -14.63 -12.51
C LEU A 81 -12.50 -14.68 -11.49
N PHE A 82 -12.83 -15.87 -11.02
CA PHE A 82 -13.82 -16.05 -9.97
C PHE A 82 -13.33 -15.54 -8.60
N LEU A 83 -12.14 -15.96 -8.13
CA LEU A 83 -11.62 -15.63 -6.80
C LEU A 83 -11.22 -14.16 -6.63
N ASP A 84 -10.53 -13.59 -7.62
CA ASP A 84 -9.93 -12.25 -7.53
C ASP A 84 -10.93 -11.16 -7.95
N PHE A 85 -11.86 -11.47 -8.85
CA PHE A 85 -12.79 -10.50 -9.43
C PHE A 85 -14.27 -10.82 -9.23
N GLY A 86 -14.62 -12.02 -8.77
CA GLY A 86 -16.03 -12.44 -8.68
C GLY A 86 -16.70 -12.57 -10.05
N VAL A 87 -15.92 -12.81 -11.11
CA VAL A 87 -16.41 -12.94 -12.48
C VAL A 87 -16.80 -14.39 -12.75
N VAL A 88 -17.95 -14.56 -13.42
CA VAL A 88 -18.62 -15.85 -13.57
C VAL A 88 -18.89 -16.14 -15.06
N ASP A 89 -19.96 -15.57 -15.62
CA ASP A 89 -20.36 -15.61 -17.03
C ASP A 89 -20.93 -14.21 -17.34
N GLN A 90 -20.72 -13.69 -18.55
CA GLN A 90 -21.21 -12.37 -18.99
C GLN A 90 -22.73 -12.20 -18.84
N ARG A 91 -23.48 -13.30 -18.85
CA ARG A 91 -24.92 -13.31 -18.56
C ARG A 91 -25.21 -12.92 -17.12
N LEU A 92 -24.39 -13.30 -16.15
CA LEU A 92 -24.63 -13.04 -14.73
C LEU A 92 -23.86 -11.81 -14.22
N THR A 93 -22.58 -11.72 -14.55
CA THR A 93 -21.65 -10.70 -14.07
C THR A 93 -21.10 -9.90 -15.25
N PRO A 94 -21.00 -8.56 -15.16
CA PRO A 94 -20.37 -7.77 -16.20
C PRO A 94 -18.92 -8.20 -16.46
N PHE A 95 -18.47 -8.05 -17.70
CA PHE A 95 -17.10 -8.33 -18.10
C PHE A 95 -16.52 -7.09 -18.79
N HIS A 96 -15.52 -6.48 -18.16
CA HIS A 96 -14.77 -5.37 -18.74
C HIS A 96 -13.56 -5.89 -19.54
N THR A 97 -13.22 -5.23 -20.64
CA THR A 97 -12.11 -5.62 -21.53
C THR A 97 -10.75 -5.62 -20.84
N ASP A 98 -10.59 -4.84 -19.77
CA ASP A 98 -9.32 -4.70 -19.03
C ASP A 98 -9.11 -5.81 -17.99
N LEU A 99 -10.09 -6.70 -17.76
CA LEU A 99 -9.96 -7.80 -16.78
C LEU A 99 -8.73 -8.69 -17.02
N PRO A 100 -8.42 -9.15 -18.25
CA PRO A 100 -7.22 -9.94 -18.49
C PRO A 100 -5.91 -9.20 -18.17
N SER A 101 -5.88 -7.89 -18.43
CA SER A 101 -4.72 -7.05 -18.08
C SER A 101 -4.60 -6.88 -16.57
N ALA A 102 -5.72 -6.64 -15.87
CA ALA A 102 -5.73 -6.48 -14.42
C ALA A 102 -5.38 -7.79 -13.69
N LEU A 103 -5.82 -8.94 -14.22
CA LEU A 103 -5.46 -10.26 -13.72
C LEU A 103 -3.94 -10.51 -13.76
N ASN A 104 -3.23 -9.91 -14.70
CA ASN A 104 -1.78 -10.04 -14.87
C ASN A 104 -1.02 -8.79 -14.40
N SER A 105 -1.70 -7.85 -13.75
CA SER A 105 -1.08 -6.63 -13.20
C SER A 105 -0.05 -6.99 -12.12
N ARG A 106 1.07 -6.25 -12.11
CA ARG A 106 2.15 -6.45 -11.15
C ARG A 106 2.50 -5.13 -10.48
N ALA A 107 2.74 -5.18 -9.17
CA ALA A 107 3.25 -4.04 -8.43
C ALA A 107 4.74 -3.81 -8.76
N PRO A 108 5.18 -2.54 -8.88
CA PRO A 108 6.60 -2.23 -8.87
C PRO A 108 7.24 -2.61 -7.52
N ALA A 109 8.57 -2.71 -7.51
CA ALA A 109 9.31 -2.87 -6.26
C ALA A 109 9.18 -1.58 -5.43
N GLY A 110 8.39 -1.67 -4.36
CA GLY A 110 7.93 -0.50 -3.61
C GLY A 110 7.96 -0.68 -2.10
N LEU A 111 7.19 0.11 -1.36
CA LEU A 111 7.10 -0.02 0.09
C LEU A 111 6.29 -1.28 0.48
N PHE A 112 5.10 -1.44 -0.09
CA PHE A 112 4.14 -2.48 0.30
C PHE A 112 4.36 -3.82 -0.42
N GLN A 113 3.83 -4.90 0.13
CA GLN A 113 3.69 -6.19 -0.55
C GLN A 113 2.25 -6.35 -1.03
N TYR A 114 2.06 -6.62 -2.33
CA TYR A 114 0.75 -6.69 -2.97
C TYR A 114 0.36 -8.13 -3.30
N TYR A 115 -0.91 -8.44 -3.10
CA TYR A 115 -1.51 -9.75 -3.34
C TYR A 115 -2.84 -9.58 -4.09
N SER A 116 -3.08 -10.43 -5.08
CA SER A 116 -4.46 -10.79 -5.42
C SER A 116 -5.07 -11.64 -4.29
N PHE A 117 -6.38 -11.80 -4.26
CA PHE A 117 -7.01 -12.64 -3.24
C PHE A 117 -6.50 -14.09 -3.30
N SER A 118 -6.35 -14.64 -4.51
CA SER A 118 -5.78 -15.96 -4.77
C SER A 118 -4.32 -16.09 -4.33
N ASP A 119 -3.49 -15.05 -4.49
CA ASP A 119 -2.12 -15.02 -3.97
C ASP A 119 -2.11 -15.06 -2.43
N HIS A 120 -3.05 -14.36 -1.78
CA HIS A 120 -3.20 -14.40 -0.32
C HIS A 120 -3.64 -15.79 0.19
N ILE A 121 -4.55 -16.46 -0.52
CA ILE A 121 -4.95 -17.85 -0.21
C ILE A 121 -3.73 -18.78 -0.30
N ALA A 122 -2.92 -18.64 -1.37
CA ALA A 122 -1.70 -19.43 -1.56
C ALA A 122 -0.68 -19.20 -0.44
N GLU A 123 -0.47 -17.94 -0.04
CA GLU A 123 0.39 -17.59 1.10
C GLU A 123 -0.10 -18.24 2.40
N CYS A 124 -1.40 -18.19 2.67
CA CYS A 124 -2.00 -18.81 3.85
C CYS A 124 -1.82 -20.32 3.85
N TYR A 125 -2.04 -20.96 2.69
CA TYR A 125 -1.79 -22.38 2.51
C TYR A 125 -0.33 -22.75 2.82
N SER A 126 0.64 -22.06 2.24
CA SER A 126 2.06 -22.34 2.49
C SER A 126 2.40 -22.23 3.98
N MET A 127 1.88 -21.20 4.65
CA MET A 127 2.08 -21.01 6.09
C MET A 127 1.46 -22.14 6.93
N VAL A 128 0.21 -22.53 6.65
CA VAL A 128 -0.46 -23.57 7.48
C VAL A 128 0.05 -24.97 7.19
N MET A 129 0.53 -25.24 5.98
CA MET A 129 1.07 -26.53 5.58
C MET A 129 2.57 -26.68 5.84
N SER A 130 3.23 -25.64 6.33
CA SER A 130 4.69 -25.61 6.49
C SER A 130 5.43 -25.88 5.17
N LYS A 131 4.88 -25.37 4.05
CA LYS A 131 5.49 -25.43 2.72
C LYS A 131 6.30 -24.15 2.45
N PRO A 132 7.22 -24.15 1.47
CA PRO A 132 7.84 -22.91 1.01
C PRO A 132 6.77 -21.86 0.69
N VAL A 133 6.99 -20.64 1.18
CA VAL A 133 6.05 -19.54 0.92
C VAL A 133 6.12 -19.17 -0.55
N THR A 134 5.00 -19.33 -1.23
CA THR A 134 4.83 -18.89 -2.61
C THR A 134 4.89 -17.37 -2.66
N ALA A 135 5.83 -16.83 -3.45
CA ALA A 135 5.86 -15.40 -3.71
C ALA A 135 4.60 -14.98 -4.47
N PRO A 136 4.02 -13.80 -4.19
CA PRO A 136 2.82 -13.37 -4.90
C PRO A 136 3.14 -13.16 -6.38
N ARG A 137 2.27 -13.68 -7.25
CA ARG A 137 2.39 -13.54 -8.72
C ARG A 137 2.30 -12.09 -9.14
N SER A 138 1.58 -11.31 -8.34
CA SER A 138 1.34 -9.89 -8.53
C SER A 138 2.52 -8.99 -8.11
N GLY A 139 3.66 -9.56 -7.70
CA GLY A 139 4.79 -8.77 -7.22
C GLY A 139 6.09 -9.58 -7.12
N TYR A 140 6.84 -9.32 -6.05
CA TYR A 140 8.15 -9.91 -5.79
C TYR A 140 8.12 -10.76 -4.50
N SER A 141 9.03 -11.72 -4.36
CA SER A 141 9.43 -12.15 -3.01
C SER A 141 10.11 -10.99 -2.28
N ILE A 142 10.14 -11.02 -0.95
CA ILE A 142 10.74 -9.93 -0.17
C ILE A 142 12.23 -9.78 -0.51
N GLU A 143 12.94 -10.89 -0.73
CA GLU A 143 14.35 -10.91 -1.11
C GLU A 143 14.57 -10.34 -2.52
N ALA A 144 13.75 -10.75 -3.51
CA ALA A 144 13.83 -10.22 -4.86
C ALA A 144 13.51 -8.72 -4.89
N LYS A 145 12.52 -8.29 -4.12
CA LYS A 145 12.16 -6.89 -3.91
C LYS A 145 13.34 -6.07 -3.37
N LEU A 146 14.01 -6.57 -2.33
CA LEU A 146 15.21 -5.94 -1.78
C LEU A 146 16.34 -5.83 -2.81
N SER A 147 16.57 -6.87 -3.61
CA SER A 147 17.59 -6.84 -4.65
C SER A 147 17.29 -5.76 -5.70
N VAL A 148 16.03 -5.65 -6.15
CA VAL A 148 15.62 -4.63 -7.11
C VAL A 148 15.75 -3.23 -6.51
N MET A 149 15.28 -3.00 -5.28
CA MET A 149 15.35 -1.69 -4.64
C MET A 149 16.79 -1.24 -4.38
N ARG A 150 17.69 -2.16 -4.00
CA ARG A 150 19.12 -1.85 -3.85
C ARG A 150 19.74 -1.45 -5.19
N LYS A 151 19.42 -2.16 -6.26
CA LYS A 151 19.87 -1.80 -7.62
C LYS A 151 19.35 -0.42 -8.02
N GLN A 152 18.07 -0.13 -7.77
CA GLN A 152 17.49 1.20 -8.02
C GLN A 152 18.18 2.30 -7.21
N LEU A 153 18.58 2.01 -5.97
CA LEU A 153 19.32 2.96 -5.14
C LEU A 153 20.70 3.22 -5.74
N ASP A 154 21.40 2.20 -6.19
CA ASP A 154 22.73 2.38 -6.80
C ASP A 154 22.64 3.12 -8.16
N GLU A 155 21.63 2.82 -8.99
CA GLU A 155 21.34 3.57 -10.22
C GLU A 155 21.02 5.05 -9.91
N LEU A 156 20.26 5.31 -8.84
CA LEU A 156 19.93 6.67 -8.41
C LEU A 156 21.14 7.42 -7.85
N LYS A 157 22.04 6.74 -7.13
CA LYS A 157 23.31 7.32 -6.67
C LYS A 157 24.16 7.76 -7.84
N VAL A 158 24.35 6.89 -8.85
CA VAL A 158 25.11 7.23 -10.07
C VAL A 158 24.51 8.47 -10.73
N ARG A 159 23.19 8.48 -10.98
CA ARG A 159 22.52 9.65 -11.57
C ARG A 159 22.70 10.92 -10.73
N THR A 160 22.71 10.80 -9.41
CA THR A 160 22.91 11.94 -8.52
C THR A 160 24.36 12.41 -8.56
N MET A 161 25.34 11.50 -8.62
CA MET A 161 26.75 11.83 -8.82
C MET A 161 27.04 12.43 -10.20
N ASP A 162 26.23 12.14 -11.21
CA ASP A 162 26.38 12.74 -12.54
C ASP A 162 25.83 14.19 -12.59
N VAL A 163 24.79 14.49 -11.80
CA VAL A 163 24.05 15.76 -11.90
C VAL A 163 24.44 16.75 -10.80
N LEU A 164 24.55 16.30 -9.54
CA LEU A 164 24.71 17.22 -8.41
C LEU A 164 26.05 17.96 -8.38
N PRO A 165 27.21 17.39 -8.80
CA PRO A 165 28.47 18.15 -8.81
C PRO A 165 28.39 19.44 -9.64
N ASP A 166 27.79 19.38 -10.82
CA ASP A 166 27.64 20.55 -11.70
C ASP A 166 26.75 21.62 -11.03
N LEU A 167 25.63 21.19 -10.43
CA LEU A 167 24.72 22.10 -9.73
C LEU A 167 25.38 22.73 -8.50
N LEU A 168 26.15 21.95 -7.73
CA LEU A 168 26.92 22.46 -6.59
C LEU A 168 28.02 23.44 -7.06
N GLY A 169 28.66 23.17 -8.20
CA GLY A 169 29.63 24.05 -8.83
C GLY A 169 29.04 25.41 -9.23
N MET A 170 27.83 25.41 -9.82
CA MET A 170 27.08 26.66 -10.09
C MET A 170 26.77 27.44 -8.80
N GLY A 171 26.54 26.71 -7.70
CA GLY A 171 26.35 27.23 -6.34
C GLY A 171 27.64 27.65 -5.62
N GLY A 172 28.81 27.57 -6.28
CA GLY A 172 30.09 28.05 -5.76
C GLY A 172 30.92 27.01 -4.99
N VAL A 173 30.54 25.73 -5.03
CA VAL A 173 31.30 24.63 -4.40
C VAL A 173 32.41 24.16 -5.34
N TYR A 174 33.63 24.01 -4.81
CA TYR A 174 34.75 23.48 -5.61
C TYR A 174 34.53 22.00 -5.98
N PRO A 175 35.01 21.52 -7.15
CA PRO A 175 34.78 20.14 -7.58
C PRO A 175 35.19 19.06 -6.56
N SER A 176 36.38 19.19 -5.96
CA SER A 176 36.84 18.24 -4.92
C SER A 176 35.99 18.30 -3.65
N GLU A 177 35.47 19.48 -3.30
CA GLU A 177 34.58 19.62 -2.15
C GLU A 177 33.19 19.03 -2.47
N ALA A 178 32.71 19.17 -3.71
CA ALA A 178 31.46 18.55 -4.15
C ALA A 178 31.54 17.02 -4.11
N GLU A 179 32.67 16.44 -4.55
CA GLU A 179 32.95 15.01 -4.43
C GLU A 179 32.92 14.56 -2.96
N ASP A 180 33.66 15.22 -2.07
CA ASP A 180 33.69 14.90 -0.63
C ASP A 180 32.29 14.96 0.01
N ILE A 181 31.51 16.00 -0.31
CA ILE A 181 30.14 16.18 0.19
C ILE A 181 29.23 15.02 -0.26
N LEU A 182 29.33 14.61 -1.52
CA LEU A 182 28.49 13.55 -2.08
C LEU A 182 28.91 12.17 -1.57
N ASP A 183 30.21 11.94 -1.40
CA ASP A 183 30.73 10.71 -0.79
C ASP A 183 30.22 10.55 0.64
N ASP A 184 30.29 11.60 1.46
CA ASP A 184 29.71 11.60 2.80
C ASP A 184 28.19 11.38 2.76
N PHE A 185 27.48 12.03 1.84
CA PHE A 185 26.05 11.86 1.67
C PHE A 185 25.68 10.40 1.39
N PHE A 186 26.32 9.72 0.42
CA PHE A 186 25.97 8.36 0.04
C PHE A 186 26.50 7.29 0.99
N ARG A 187 27.71 7.47 1.53
CA ARG A 187 28.29 6.55 2.50
C ARG A 187 27.46 6.50 3.78
N CYS A 188 27.00 7.66 4.25
CA CYS A 188 26.34 7.78 5.55
C CYS A 188 24.81 7.68 5.50
N ILE A 189 24.18 7.68 4.32
CA ILE A 189 22.70 7.66 4.19
C ILE A 189 22.04 6.50 4.94
N ARG A 190 22.66 5.32 4.94
CA ARG A 190 22.11 4.16 5.65
C ARG A 190 22.11 4.37 7.15
N ALA A 191 23.25 4.75 7.72
CA ALA A 191 23.39 4.99 9.16
C ALA A 191 22.47 6.13 9.63
N TYR A 192 22.42 7.24 8.87
CA TYR A 192 21.43 8.29 9.06
C TYR A 192 20.01 7.73 9.13
N THR A 193 19.61 6.94 8.13
CA THR A 193 18.25 6.42 8.05
C THR A 193 17.93 5.48 9.23
N GLU A 194 18.84 4.58 9.61
CA GLU A 194 18.69 3.69 10.77
C GLU A 194 18.52 4.48 12.09
N VAL A 195 19.30 5.56 12.28
CA VAL A 195 19.21 6.45 13.45
C VAL A 195 17.89 7.19 13.48
N GLN A 196 17.50 7.83 12.36
CA GLN A 196 16.25 8.59 12.25
C GLN A 196 15.01 7.71 12.46
N MET A 197 15.05 6.45 12.03
CA MET A 197 13.99 5.47 12.24
C MET A 197 14.05 4.80 13.61
N ARG A 198 15.10 5.01 14.41
CA ARG A 198 15.36 4.33 15.69
C ARG A 198 15.17 2.82 15.58
N THR A 199 15.78 2.23 14.56
CA THR A 199 15.58 0.81 14.24
C THR A 199 16.07 -0.09 15.38
N ARG A 200 15.71 -1.37 15.31
CA ARG A 200 16.22 -2.36 16.27
C ARG A 200 17.75 -2.43 16.23
N LYS A 201 18.33 -2.37 15.03
CA LYS A 201 19.79 -2.37 14.83
C LYS A 201 20.45 -1.25 15.61
N PHE A 202 19.96 -0.02 15.48
CA PHE A 202 20.50 1.13 16.23
C PHE A 202 20.25 1.05 17.75
N ARG A 203 19.05 0.63 18.17
CA ARG A 203 18.68 0.57 19.60
C ARG A 203 19.45 -0.49 20.37
N GLU A 204 19.67 -1.65 19.75
CA GLU A 204 20.35 -2.80 20.35
C GLU A 204 21.85 -2.87 20.03
N ALA A 205 22.37 -1.95 19.20
CA ALA A 205 23.80 -1.82 18.93
C ALA A 205 24.60 -1.60 20.22
N ASP A 206 25.81 -2.15 20.26
CA ASP A 206 26.77 -1.84 21.31
C ASP A 206 27.23 -0.37 21.25
N GLU A 207 27.92 0.11 22.29
CA GLU A 207 28.30 1.51 22.38
C GLU A 207 29.20 1.96 21.23
N LYS A 208 30.08 1.08 20.73
CA LYS A 208 31.01 1.38 19.64
C LYS A 208 30.27 1.51 18.31
N GLU A 209 29.39 0.57 17.99
CA GLU A 209 28.55 0.60 16.78
C GLU A 209 27.59 1.79 16.83
N ARG A 210 26.97 2.06 17.99
CA ARG A 210 26.08 3.21 18.18
C ARG A 210 26.82 4.54 18.00
N GLN A 211 28.04 4.65 18.51
CA GLN A 211 28.87 5.85 18.33
C GLN A 211 29.24 6.03 16.85
N ALA A 212 29.64 4.96 16.15
CA ALA A 212 29.93 5.01 14.72
C ALA A 212 28.71 5.47 13.90
N MET A 213 27.54 4.87 14.13
CA MET A 213 26.29 5.29 13.47
C MET A 213 25.91 6.74 13.78
N SER A 214 26.20 7.22 14.99
CA SER A 214 25.95 8.61 15.39
C SER A 214 26.89 9.59 14.69
N VAL A 215 28.16 9.22 14.49
CA VAL A 215 29.13 9.98 13.68
C VAL A 215 28.66 10.05 12.24
N ASP A 216 28.30 8.92 11.63
CA ASP A 216 27.79 8.89 10.25
C ASP A 216 26.50 9.72 10.09
N ASN A 217 25.58 9.64 11.06
CA ASN A 217 24.37 10.46 11.04
C ASN A 217 24.67 11.97 11.08
N ARG A 218 25.70 12.39 11.84
CA ARG A 218 26.16 13.79 11.84
C ARG A 218 26.78 14.18 10.50
N ALA A 219 27.67 13.35 9.96
CA ALA A 219 28.30 13.58 8.66
C ALA A 219 27.26 13.72 7.54
N PHE A 220 26.26 12.83 7.49
CA PHE A 220 25.15 12.95 6.55
C PHE A 220 24.37 14.26 6.71
N THR A 221 24.06 14.65 7.95
CA THR A 221 23.31 15.88 8.23
C THR A 221 24.10 17.12 7.82
N GLU A 222 25.42 17.10 8.00
CA GLU A 222 26.32 18.15 7.56
C GLU A 222 26.41 18.23 6.03
N ALA A 223 26.59 17.09 5.35
CA ALA A 223 26.57 17.01 3.89
C ALA A 223 25.24 17.54 3.32
N GLU A 224 24.09 17.11 3.85
CA GLU A 224 22.77 17.61 3.44
C GLU A 224 22.64 19.13 3.66
N LYS A 225 23.18 19.65 4.77
CA LYS A 225 23.18 21.09 5.06
C LYS A 225 24.05 21.85 4.06
N ARG A 226 25.23 21.34 3.71
CA ARG A 226 26.13 21.97 2.73
C ARG A 226 25.51 21.98 1.34
N ILE A 227 24.93 20.87 0.90
CA ILE A 227 24.18 20.80 -0.37
C ILE A 227 23.07 21.85 -0.39
N LYS A 228 22.22 21.90 0.65
CA LYS A 228 21.15 22.91 0.73
C LYS A 228 21.68 24.34 0.80
N GLY A 229 22.82 24.56 1.46
CA GLY A 229 23.48 25.85 1.51
C GLY A 229 23.91 26.32 0.12
N ALA A 230 24.61 25.47 -0.62
CA ALA A 230 25.06 25.74 -1.99
C ALA A 230 23.90 26.04 -2.95
N LEU A 231 22.79 25.31 -2.81
CA LEU A 231 21.58 25.52 -3.63
C LEU A 231 20.81 26.81 -3.27
N LYS A 232 20.97 27.33 -2.03
CA LYS A 232 20.31 28.56 -1.55
C LYS A 232 21.13 29.83 -1.75
N LEU A 233 22.46 29.72 -1.74
CA LEU A 233 23.40 30.85 -1.78
C LEU A 233 23.23 31.79 -2.98
N LYS A 234 22.47 31.42 -4.02
CA LYS A 234 22.19 32.27 -5.20
C LYS A 234 20.72 32.52 -5.52
N SER A 235 19.77 32.04 -4.71
CA SER A 235 18.37 32.47 -4.83
C SER A 235 18.10 33.80 -4.12
N GLU A 236 19.02 34.22 -3.24
CA GLU A 236 18.92 35.41 -2.39
C GLU A 236 19.99 36.48 -2.70
N GLU A 237 20.94 36.22 -3.61
CA GLU A 237 21.80 37.28 -4.14
C GLU A 237 20.92 38.19 -5.01
N GLU A 238 20.62 39.34 -4.41
CA GLU A 238 19.82 40.45 -4.92
C GLU A 238 20.15 40.75 -6.39
N GLU A 239 19.13 41.22 -7.11
CA GLU A 239 19.31 42.05 -8.30
C GLU A 239 20.28 43.19 -7.92
N GLU A 240 21.58 43.01 -8.11
CA GLU A 240 22.51 44.14 -8.14
C GLU A 240 22.03 45.03 -9.31
N GLU A 241 21.33 46.10 -8.97
CA GLU A 241 21.10 47.24 -9.86
C GLU A 241 22.46 47.60 -10.45
N ILE A 242 22.64 47.35 -11.74
CA ILE A 242 23.79 47.84 -12.50
C ILE A 242 23.73 49.37 -12.36
N PRO A 243 24.70 50.03 -11.69
CA PRO A 243 24.75 51.47 -11.67
C PRO A 243 24.98 51.94 -13.10
N ASP A 244 24.09 52.78 -13.60
CA ASP A 244 24.21 53.46 -14.89
C ASP A 244 25.52 54.28 -14.88
N GLY A 245 26.59 53.72 -15.44
CA GLY A 245 27.93 54.29 -15.34
C GLY A 245 28.94 53.58 -16.24
N ASP A 246 29.06 54.10 -17.45
CA ASP A 246 30.15 53.98 -18.42
C ASP A 246 30.67 52.57 -18.80
N LEU A 247 30.35 52.21 -20.05
CA LEU A 247 30.88 51.10 -20.81
C LEU A 247 32.40 51.24 -21.01
N ASP A 248 33.19 50.57 -20.16
CA ASP A 248 34.56 50.20 -20.51
C ASP A 248 34.67 48.69 -20.79
N GLU A 249 35.11 48.45 -22.02
CA GLU A 249 35.20 47.20 -22.76
C GLU A 249 36.34 46.32 -22.22
N TYR A 250 36.09 45.51 -21.18
CA TYR A 250 37.04 44.45 -20.77
C TYR A 250 36.32 43.15 -20.35
N ASN A 251 36.57 42.09 -21.13
CA ASN A 251 36.30 40.68 -20.84
C ASN A 251 34.85 40.28 -20.48
N LEU A 252 33.99 40.17 -21.50
CA LEU A 252 32.79 39.34 -21.44
C LEU A 252 33.19 37.85 -21.47
N GLN A 253 33.64 37.32 -20.33
CA GLN A 253 33.40 35.91 -20.06
C GLN A 253 31.88 35.71 -20.06
N PRO A 254 31.34 34.67 -20.74
CA PRO A 254 29.91 34.40 -20.63
C PRO A 254 29.55 34.31 -19.15
N PRO A 255 28.43 34.92 -18.71
CA PRO A 255 28.04 34.87 -17.31
C PRO A 255 28.04 33.40 -16.88
N ALA A 256 28.75 33.11 -15.79
CA ALA A 256 28.80 31.76 -15.24
C ALA A 256 27.36 31.25 -15.12
N PRO A 257 27.07 30.01 -15.54
CA PRO A 257 25.72 29.48 -15.50
C PRO A 257 25.15 29.62 -14.09
N LYS A 258 24.04 30.35 -13.98
CA LYS A 258 23.34 30.58 -12.72
C LYS A 258 22.39 29.40 -12.48
N LEU A 259 22.25 28.98 -11.22
CA LEU A 259 21.22 28.01 -10.84
C LEU A 259 19.84 28.55 -11.20
N THR A 260 19.04 27.72 -11.88
CA THR A 260 17.62 27.99 -12.09
C THR A 260 16.77 27.37 -10.98
N GLU A 261 15.51 27.80 -10.87
CA GLU A 261 14.56 27.18 -9.93
C GLU A 261 14.30 25.70 -10.26
N GLU A 262 14.41 25.32 -11.55
CA GLU A 262 14.28 23.94 -12.01
C GLU A 262 15.48 23.08 -11.59
N ASP A 263 16.69 23.65 -11.60
CA ASP A 263 17.90 22.97 -11.11
C ASP A 263 17.80 22.69 -9.61
N ILE A 264 17.36 23.68 -8.81
CA ILE A 264 17.14 23.52 -7.38
C ILE A 264 16.11 22.43 -7.11
N LYS A 265 14.97 22.47 -7.80
CA LYS A 265 13.93 21.44 -7.70
C LYS A 265 14.46 20.06 -8.07
N THR A 266 15.26 19.96 -9.14
CA THR A 266 15.88 18.70 -9.58
C THR A 266 16.81 18.14 -8.50
N ALA A 267 17.68 18.99 -7.93
CA ALA A 267 18.58 18.60 -6.85
C ALA A 267 17.81 18.13 -5.61
N GLU A 268 16.79 18.88 -5.18
CA GLU A 268 15.94 18.51 -4.04
C GLU A 268 15.21 17.18 -4.26
N LEU A 269 14.72 16.94 -5.48
CA LEU A 269 14.08 15.67 -5.85
C LEU A 269 15.06 14.50 -5.77
N LEU A 270 16.27 14.64 -6.32
CA LEU A 270 17.30 13.58 -6.26
C LEU A 270 17.66 13.23 -4.81
N ILE A 271 17.86 14.24 -3.95
CA ILE A 271 18.16 14.04 -2.53
C ILE A 271 16.99 13.35 -1.82
N SER A 272 15.76 13.83 -2.07
CA SER A 272 14.55 13.27 -1.48
C SER A 272 14.31 11.82 -1.89
N TYR A 273 14.55 11.47 -3.16
CA TYR A 273 14.40 10.11 -3.66
C TYR A 273 15.45 9.16 -3.06
N ASN A 274 16.71 9.59 -2.93
CA ASN A 274 17.74 8.78 -2.29
C ASN A 274 17.37 8.47 -0.83
N LYS A 275 16.93 9.48 -0.08
CA LYS A 275 16.48 9.34 1.31
C LYS A 275 15.27 8.42 1.42
N SER A 276 14.29 8.61 0.54
CA SER A 276 13.04 7.83 0.54
C SER A 276 13.29 6.37 0.18
N LEU A 277 14.12 6.09 -0.82
CA LEU A 277 14.44 4.73 -1.24
C LEU A 277 15.31 4.00 -0.19
N SER A 278 16.30 4.68 0.39
CA SER A 278 17.08 4.16 1.53
C SER A 278 16.18 3.77 2.71
N ARG A 279 15.21 4.63 3.06
CA ARG A 279 14.20 4.36 4.09
C ARG A 279 13.33 3.16 3.75
N ASN A 280 12.84 3.08 2.51
CA ASN A 280 11.99 1.97 2.07
C ASN A 280 12.77 0.65 2.11
N ILE A 281 14.05 0.63 1.71
CA ILE A 281 14.92 -0.56 1.84
C ILE A 281 15.00 -1.02 3.30
N ILE A 282 15.24 -0.12 4.25
CA ILE A 282 15.30 -0.48 5.68
C ILE A 282 13.97 -1.04 6.17
N TYR A 283 12.84 -0.47 5.75
CA TYR A 283 11.53 -1.04 6.07
C TYR A 283 11.44 -2.49 5.57
N VAL A 284 11.70 -2.73 4.30
CA VAL A 284 11.61 -4.07 3.68
C VAL A 284 12.61 -5.06 4.31
N GLU A 285 13.81 -4.62 4.69
CA GLU A 285 14.77 -5.46 5.44
C GLU A 285 14.20 -5.90 6.81
N GLN A 286 13.52 -4.99 7.51
CA GLN A 286 12.84 -5.35 8.76
C GLN A 286 11.63 -6.25 8.53
N GLU A 287 10.92 -6.07 7.43
CA GLU A 287 9.82 -6.95 7.04
C GLU A 287 10.30 -8.37 6.81
N LEU A 288 11.42 -8.56 6.12
CA LEU A 288 11.99 -9.89 5.87
C LEU A 288 12.20 -10.67 7.18
N ILE A 289 12.77 -10.02 8.19
CA ILE A 289 13.00 -10.63 9.51
C ILE A 289 11.68 -10.97 10.21
N LYS A 290 10.69 -10.06 10.14
CA LYS A 290 9.38 -10.27 10.76
C LYS A 290 8.58 -11.36 10.05
N TRP A 291 8.67 -11.41 8.73
CA TRP A 291 8.05 -12.41 7.88
C TRP A 291 8.59 -13.80 8.19
N ASP A 292 9.91 -13.97 8.19
CA ASP A 292 10.55 -15.25 8.54
C ASP A 292 10.12 -15.74 9.93
N ARG A 293 10.06 -14.84 10.92
CA ARG A 293 9.55 -15.16 12.26
C ARG A 293 8.07 -15.59 12.24
N ARG A 294 7.22 -14.91 11.47
CA ARG A 294 5.80 -15.24 11.33
C ARG A 294 5.62 -16.64 10.74
N VAL A 295 6.34 -16.94 9.66
CA VAL A 295 6.30 -18.24 8.98
C VAL A 295 6.77 -19.34 9.91
N LYS A 296 7.95 -19.18 10.54
CA LYS A 296 8.50 -20.15 11.50
C LYS A 296 7.58 -20.37 12.70
N LYS A 297 6.99 -19.30 13.22
CA LYS A 297 6.02 -19.41 14.32
C LYS A 297 4.80 -20.22 13.91
N LYS A 298 4.17 -19.90 12.77
CA LYS A 298 2.98 -20.63 12.31
C LYS A 298 3.28 -22.10 12.01
N ALA A 299 4.43 -22.39 11.40
CA ALA A 299 4.89 -23.75 11.16
C ALA A 299 5.09 -24.54 12.47
N LYS A 300 5.65 -23.89 13.51
CA LYS A 300 5.82 -24.46 14.84
C LYS A 300 4.48 -24.69 15.55
N ASP A 301 3.57 -23.72 15.48
CA ASP A 301 2.24 -23.80 16.13
C ASP A 301 1.41 -24.98 15.57
N LEU A 302 1.69 -25.44 14.35
CA LEU A 302 0.99 -26.52 13.67
C LEU A 302 1.83 -27.79 13.47
N GLU A 303 3.04 -27.86 14.03
CA GLU A 303 4.02 -28.92 13.76
C GLU A 303 3.45 -30.32 14.00
N MET A 304 2.75 -30.50 15.13
CA MET A 304 2.16 -31.77 15.55
C MET A 304 0.78 -32.05 14.93
N GLU A 305 0.21 -31.09 14.21
CA GLU A 305 -1.15 -31.19 13.68
C GLU A 305 -1.18 -31.94 12.35
N ALA A 306 -2.17 -32.82 12.20
CA ALA A 306 -2.37 -33.58 10.97
C ALA A 306 -2.89 -32.68 9.83
N PRO A 307 -2.65 -33.04 8.55
CA PRO A 307 -3.09 -32.23 7.40
C PRO A 307 -4.58 -31.85 7.41
N PRO A 308 -5.53 -32.71 7.82
CA PRO A 308 -6.94 -32.33 7.91
C PRO A 308 -7.20 -31.17 8.88
N PHE A 309 -6.49 -31.11 10.00
CA PHE A 309 -6.58 -30.00 10.95
C PHE A 309 -6.01 -28.72 10.36
N ARG A 310 -4.85 -28.79 9.70
CA ARG A 310 -4.22 -27.64 9.02
C ARG A 310 -5.11 -27.07 7.91
N ARG A 311 -5.83 -27.90 7.15
CA ARG A 311 -6.84 -27.43 6.18
C ARG A 311 -8.02 -26.72 6.85
N ARG A 312 -8.48 -27.23 8.00
CA ARG A 312 -9.51 -26.55 8.79
C ARG A 312 -9.03 -25.18 9.25
N GLU A 313 -7.76 -25.06 9.63
CA GLU A 313 -7.17 -23.76 9.97
C GLU A 313 -7.12 -22.80 8.78
N LEU A 314 -6.76 -23.28 7.58
CA LEU A 314 -6.87 -22.47 6.36
C LEU A 314 -8.31 -21.97 6.15
N ARG A 315 -9.30 -22.84 6.31
CA ARG A 315 -10.72 -22.48 6.21
C ARG A 315 -11.11 -21.41 7.23
N ASN A 316 -10.66 -21.54 8.48
CA ASN A 316 -10.91 -20.52 9.52
C ASN A 316 -10.31 -19.16 9.14
N MET A 317 -9.11 -19.15 8.54
CA MET A 317 -8.47 -17.91 8.06
C MET A 317 -9.29 -17.25 6.95
N LEU A 318 -9.87 -18.03 6.03
CA LEU A 318 -10.72 -17.51 4.96
C LEU A 318 -12.05 -16.98 5.47
N GLU A 319 -12.71 -17.68 6.40
CA GLU A 319 -13.95 -17.19 7.02
C GLU A 319 -13.71 -15.90 7.81
N THR A 320 -12.60 -15.81 8.54
CA THR A 320 -12.21 -14.55 9.20
C THR A 320 -11.98 -13.45 8.17
N LYS A 321 -11.28 -13.74 7.07
CA LYS A 321 -10.99 -12.75 6.03
C LYS A 321 -12.27 -12.26 5.33
N LYS A 322 -13.23 -13.15 5.10
CA LYS A 322 -14.55 -12.83 4.55
C LYS A 322 -15.27 -11.75 5.35
N GLU A 323 -15.23 -11.80 6.67
CA GLU A 323 -15.87 -10.79 7.52
C GLU A 323 -15.32 -9.38 7.23
N TYR A 324 -13.99 -9.24 7.10
CA TYR A 324 -13.35 -7.96 6.76
C TYR A 324 -13.55 -7.54 5.31
N ILE A 325 -13.55 -8.49 4.36
CA ILE A 325 -13.88 -8.18 2.96
C ILE A 325 -15.28 -7.59 2.88
N THR A 326 -16.24 -8.14 3.63
CA THR A 326 -17.62 -7.66 3.71
C THR A 326 -17.71 -6.20 4.22
N LEU A 327 -16.76 -5.77 5.08
CA LEU A 327 -16.72 -4.39 5.59
C LEU A 327 -16.45 -3.35 4.48
N THR A 328 -15.78 -3.73 3.39
CA THR A 328 -15.53 -2.82 2.25
C THR A 328 -16.84 -2.26 1.68
N ALA A 329 -17.81 -3.14 1.43
CA ALA A 329 -19.14 -2.81 0.93
C ALA A 329 -20.03 -2.18 2.00
N LYS A 330 -20.06 -2.76 3.21
CA LYS A 330 -20.90 -2.26 4.31
C LYS A 330 -20.56 -0.82 4.70
N SER A 331 -19.28 -0.47 4.74
CA SER A 331 -18.82 0.89 5.03
C SER A 331 -19.25 1.90 3.94
N ALA A 332 -19.43 1.42 2.71
CA ALA A 332 -19.98 2.20 1.60
C ALA A 332 -21.52 2.14 1.49
N ARG A 333 -22.19 1.39 2.38
CA ARG A 333 -23.64 1.11 2.34
C ARG A 333 -24.09 0.44 1.03
N LEU A 334 -23.29 -0.50 0.54
CA LEU A 334 -23.55 -1.27 -0.66
C LEU A 334 -23.93 -2.72 -0.35
N ASP A 335 -24.40 -3.44 -1.37
CA ASP A 335 -24.52 -4.88 -1.35
C ASP A 335 -23.14 -5.52 -1.15
N ASP A 336 -23.05 -6.46 -0.20
CA ASP A 336 -21.80 -7.03 0.28
C ASP A 336 -21.36 -8.29 -0.48
N SER A 337 -21.93 -8.53 -1.65
CA SER A 337 -21.51 -9.58 -2.58
C SER A 337 -20.11 -9.37 -3.14
N GLN A 338 -19.37 -10.47 -3.22
CA GLN A 338 -18.06 -10.55 -3.88
C GLN A 338 -18.19 -10.75 -5.40
N LEU A 339 -19.39 -11.04 -5.91
CA LEU A 339 -19.63 -11.15 -7.35
C LEU A 339 -19.44 -9.78 -8.02
N CYS A 340 -18.87 -9.79 -9.22
CA CYS A 340 -18.68 -8.59 -10.02
C CYS A 340 -20.04 -7.95 -10.34
N GLN A 341 -20.20 -6.70 -9.92
CA GLN A 341 -21.40 -5.88 -10.16
C GLN A 341 -21.10 -4.66 -11.05
N SER A 342 -19.85 -4.49 -11.49
CA SER A 342 -19.41 -3.28 -12.18
C SER A 342 -18.89 -3.60 -13.57
N ASP A 343 -19.35 -2.82 -14.54
CA ASP A 343 -18.83 -2.73 -15.89
C ASP A 343 -17.65 -1.75 -16.02
N LYS A 344 -17.18 -1.16 -14.92
CA LYS A 344 -16.03 -0.25 -14.91
C LYS A 344 -14.71 -1.04 -14.96
N PRO A 345 -13.62 -0.39 -15.41
CA PRO A 345 -12.30 -1.01 -15.34
C PRO A 345 -11.95 -1.38 -13.90
N PRO A 346 -11.46 -2.60 -13.66
CA PRO A 346 -11.03 -3.03 -12.33
C PRO A 346 -9.85 -2.20 -11.83
N PHE A 347 -9.76 -2.04 -10.51
CA PHE A 347 -8.63 -1.42 -9.85
C PHE A 347 -7.43 -2.37 -9.90
N SER A 348 -6.44 -2.05 -10.74
CA SER A 348 -5.24 -2.85 -10.92
C SER A 348 -4.21 -2.64 -9.80
N ILE A 349 -3.32 -3.62 -9.63
CA ILE A 349 -2.31 -3.67 -8.56
C ILE A 349 -1.24 -2.59 -8.76
N ASP A 350 -0.78 -2.37 -9.98
CA ASP A 350 0.15 -1.30 -10.33
C ASP A 350 -0.41 0.09 -9.94
N LYS A 351 -1.69 0.33 -10.23
CA LYS A 351 -2.38 1.57 -9.86
C LYS A 351 -2.54 1.69 -8.35
N ALA A 352 -2.85 0.59 -7.66
CA ALA A 352 -2.92 0.57 -6.20
C ALA A 352 -1.55 0.91 -5.59
N ALA A 353 -0.49 0.41 -6.19
CA ALA A 353 0.87 0.67 -5.74
C ALA A 353 1.26 2.14 -5.85
N GLY A 354 1.05 2.76 -7.02
CA GLY A 354 1.31 4.18 -7.20
C GLY A 354 0.53 5.06 -6.22
N LEU A 355 -0.77 4.79 -6.04
CA LEU A 355 -1.63 5.57 -5.15
C LEU A 355 -1.22 5.45 -3.69
N LEU A 356 -0.98 4.24 -3.18
CA LEU A 356 -0.61 4.05 -1.78
C LEU A 356 0.75 4.69 -1.46
N GLU A 357 1.74 4.61 -2.35
CA GLU A 357 3.02 5.27 -2.12
C GLU A 357 2.91 6.79 -2.09
N GLU A 358 2.17 7.39 -3.03
CA GLU A 358 1.89 8.83 -3.04
C GLU A 358 1.22 9.26 -1.72
N MET A 359 0.18 8.53 -1.30
CA MET A 359 -0.58 8.87 -0.10
C MET A 359 0.22 8.72 1.19
N VAL A 360 1.06 7.68 1.29
CA VAL A 360 1.94 7.52 2.46
C VAL A 360 3.02 8.59 2.51
N ALA A 361 3.55 9.03 1.38
CA ALA A 361 4.49 10.14 1.34
C ALA A 361 3.86 11.45 1.87
N LEU A 362 2.55 11.61 1.71
CA LEU A 362 1.80 12.75 2.23
C LEU A 362 1.51 12.66 3.74
N ASP A 363 1.67 11.53 4.43
CA ASP A 363 1.45 11.40 5.89
C ASP A 363 2.72 10.91 6.60
N PRO A 364 3.55 11.84 7.13
CA PRO A 364 4.86 11.50 7.71
C PRO A 364 4.82 10.50 8.87
N ASP A 365 3.71 10.43 9.60
CA ASP A 365 3.57 9.58 10.78
C ASP A 365 2.91 8.22 10.47
N MET A 366 2.45 8.02 9.24
CA MET A 366 1.78 6.79 8.79
C MET A 366 2.57 5.52 9.15
N LEU A 367 3.89 5.54 8.94
CA LEU A 367 4.76 4.37 9.10
C LEU A 367 5.55 4.35 10.42
N VAL A 368 5.26 5.27 11.33
CA VAL A 368 5.98 5.44 12.60
C VAL A 368 5.19 4.88 13.77
N VAL A 369 3.94 4.46 13.52
CA VAL A 369 3.06 3.87 14.53
C VAL A 369 3.63 2.59 15.14
N ALA A 370 3.28 2.33 16.42
CA ALA A 370 3.72 1.15 17.16
C ALA A 370 3.45 -0.14 16.39
N ARG A 371 2.33 -0.17 15.66
CA ARG A 371 1.93 -1.32 14.88
C ARG A 371 2.90 -1.67 13.75
N VAL A 372 3.42 -0.69 13.03
CA VAL A 372 4.42 -0.93 11.97
C VAL A 372 5.73 -1.42 12.58
N ARG A 373 6.13 -0.83 13.70
CA ARG A 373 7.30 -1.27 14.46
C ARG A 373 7.17 -2.74 14.90
N MET A 374 5.99 -3.20 15.32
CA MET A 374 5.75 -4.59 15.74
C MET A 374 5.62 -5.56 14.56
N TYR A 375 4.76 -5.26 13.59
CA TYR A 375 4.32 -6.24 12.59
C TYR A 375 4.89 -6.04 11.18
N GLY A 376 5.52 -4.90 10.89
CA GLY A 376 6.01 -4.57 9.54
C GLY A 376 5.10 -3.56 8.85
N ILE A 377 5.28 -3.33 7.57
CA ILE A 377 4.31 -2.56 6.77
C ILE A 377 3.11 -3.48 6.51
N PRO A 378 1.87 -2.98 6.54
CA PRO A 378 0.72 -3.83 6.25
C PRO A 378 0.76 -4.31 4.81
N ARG A 379 0.44 -5.58 4.57
CA ARG A 379 0.35 -6.13 3.20
C ARG A 379 -0.95 -5.65 2.56
N VAL A 380 -0.96 -5.49 1.24
CA VAL A 380 -2.12 -5.02 0.48
C VAL A 380 -2.75 -6.20 -0.26
N ILE A 381 -4.04 -6.42 -0.06
CA ILE A 381 -4.80 -7.48 -0.72
C ILE A 381 -5.89 -6.84 -1.57
N MET A 382 -5.86 -7.10 -2.86
CA MET A 382 -6.97 -6.80 -3.75
C MET A 382 -8.05 -7.85 -3.54
N VAL A 383 -9.25 -7.43 -3.17
CA VAL A 383 -10.35 -8.32 -2.79
C VAL A 383 -11.53 -8.19 -3.74
N PRO A 384 -12.23 -9.29 -4.05
CA PRO A 384 -13.39 -9.29 -4.95
C PRO A 384 -14.54 -8.47 -4.34
N GLY A 385 -15.38 -7.92 -5.22
CA GLY A 385 -16.52 -7.08 -4.84
C GLY A 385 -16.23 -5.59 -4.90
N GLN A 386 -17.04 -4.82 -4.16
CA GLN A 386 -17.12 -3.37 -4.27
C GLN A 386 -17.10 -2.66 -2.91
N GLY A 387 -16.76 -1.37 -2.91
CA GLY A 387 -16.86 -0.54 -1.71
C GLY A 387 -15.72 0.45 -1.53
N PHE A 388 -15.43 0.74 -0.27
CA PHE A 388 -14.23 1.45 0.15
C PHE A 388 -13.15 0.45 0.57
N GLY A 389 -11.89 0.89 0.62
CA GLY A 389 -10.85 0.11 1.26
C GLY A 389 -11.01 0.09 2.77
N THR A 390 -10.49 -0.95 3.41
CA THR A 390 -10.50 -1.09 4.87
C THR A 390 -9.21 -1.73 5.33
N TYR A 391 -8.94 -1.62 6.61
CA TYR A 391 -7.85 -2.28 7.28
C TYR A 391 -8.34 -3.48 8.09
N ASP A 392 -7.66 -4.60 7.95
CA ASP A 392 -7.86 -5.80 8.76
C ASP A 392 -6.84 -5.85 9.89
N TRP A 393 -7.35 -5.70 11.12
CA TRP A 393 -6.53 -5.74 12.31
C TRP A 393 -6.02 -7.15 12.63
N ASN A 394 -6.68 -8.22 12.22
CA ASN A 394 -6.31 -9.56 12.66
C ASN A 394 -4.97 -10.03 12.08
N ASP A 395 -4.69 -9.69 10.81
CA ASP A 395 -3.47 -10.16 10.13
C ASP A 395 -2.62 -9.03 9.50
N HIS A 396 -2.92 -7.79 9.86
CA HIS A 396 -2.17 -6.59 9.47
C HIS A 396 -2.18 -6.39 7.95
N THR A 397 -3.38 -6.27 7.36
CA THR A 397 -3.55 -6.13 5.90
C THR A 397 -4.48 -4.98 5.52
N LEU A 398 -4.14 -4.25 4.45
CA LEU A 398 -5.02 -3.30 3.78
C LEU A 398 -5.81 -4.06 2.72
N LEU A 399 -7.13 -3.99 2.77
CA LEU A 399 -8.03 -4.60 1.81
C LEU A 399 -8.55 -3.54 0.85
N LEU A 400 -8.33 -3.74 -0.44
CA LEU A 400 -8.79 -2.84 -1.50
C LEU A 400 -9.77 -3.58 -2.40
N PRO A 401 -11.04 -3.16 -2.51
CA PRO A 401 -11.97 -3.79 -3.44
C PRO A 401 -11.52 -3.54 -4.88
N VAL A 402 -11.57 -4.58 -5.71
CA VAL A 402 -11.24 -4.48 -7.14
C VAL A 402 -12.22 -3.59 -7.91
N PHE A 403 -13.45 -3.39 -7.42
CA PHE A 403 -14.43 -2.45 -8.00
C PHE A 403 -14.78 -1.33 -7.00
N PRO A 404 -13.91 -0.32 -6.83
CA PRO A 404 -14.18 0.77 -5.89
C PRO A 404 -15.40 1.59 -6.33
N THR A 405 -16.29 1.93 -5.39
CA THR A 405 -17.60 2.55 -5.70
C THR A 405 -17.49 3.94 -6.34
N TYR A 406 -16.50 4.72 -5.92
CA TYR A 406 -16.33 6.11 -6.35
C TYR A 406 -15.04 6.29 -7.14
N SER A 407 -13.90 6.01 -6.51
CA SER A 407 -12.59 6.07 -7.14
C SER A 407 -11.59 5.16 -6.43
N ALA A 408 -10.58 4.73 -7.17
CA ALA A 408 -9.42 4.02 -6.63
C ALA A 408 -8.72 4.83 -5.51
N GLU A 409 -8.57 6.14 -5.72
CA GLU A 409 -7.97 7.06 -4.74
C GLU A 409 -8.74 7.03 -3.41
N LYS A 410 -10.07 7.07 -3.46
CA LYS A 410 -10.91 7.02 -2.26
C LYS A 410 -10.84 5.66 -1.56
N ALA A 411 -10.78 4.56 -2.30
CA ALA A 411 -10.61 3.24 -1.70
C ALA A 411 -9.28 3.12 -0.95
N ALA A 412 -8.17 3.55 -1.57
CA ALA A 412 -6.85 3.54 -0.95
C ALA A 412 -6.78 4.42 0.32
N LEU A 413 -7.30 5.65 0.26
CA LEU A 413 -7.33 6.56 1.42
C LEU A 413 -8.22 6.08 2.56
N TYR A 414 -9.31 5.37 2.26
CA TYR A 414 -10.13 4.77 3.32
C TYR A 414 -9.41 3.59 3.99
N ALA A 415 -8.70 2.75 3.23
CA ALA A 415 -7.87 1.71 3.83
C ALA A 415 -6.79 2.31 4.74
N LEU A 416 -6.07 3.33 4.26
CA LEU A 416 -5.07 4.05 5.06
C LEU A 416 -5.69 4.78 6.27
N GLY A 417 -6.87 5.38 6.09
CA GLY A 417 -7.61 6.06 7.16
C GLY A 417 -8.03 5.09 8.27
N THR A 418 -8.59 3.93 7.92
CA THR A 418 -8.92 2.89 8.90
C THR A 418 -7.67 2.34 9.59
N PHE A 419 -6.56 2.15 8.85
CA PHE A 419 -5.28 1.77 9.43
C PHE A 419 -4.76 2.82 10.43
N ARG A 420 -4.80 4.10 10.08
CA ARG A 420 -4.37 5.20 10.95
C ARG A 420 -5.23 5.31 12.19
N TRP A 421 -6.54 5.11 12.04
CA TRP A 421 -7.49 5.09 13.15
C TRP A 421 -7.22 3.91 14.08
N ASP A 422 -7.18 2.69 13.56
CA ASP A 422 -7.05 1.52 14.42
C ASP A 422 -5.67 1.44 15.07
N SER A 423 -4.60 1.82 14.36
CA SER A 423 -3.21 1.82 14.87
C SER A 423 -2.88 2.95 15.85
N ASP A 424 -3.83 3.84 16.14
CA ASP A 424 -3.74 4.82 17.21
C ASP A 424 -3.99 4.13 18.57
N GLU A 425 -3.01 3.33 19.01
CA GLU A 425 -3.01 2.57 20.27
C GLU A 425 -2.99 3.50 21.49
N ASP A 426 -2.20 4.58 21.43
CA ASP A 426 -2.10 5.61 22.48
C ASP A 426 -3.31 6.57 22.50
N ARG A 427 -4.27 6.37 21.59
CA ARG A 427 -5.51 7.15 21.44
C ARG A 427 -5.31 8.65 21.25
N VAL A 428 -4.13 9.09 20.80
CA VAL A 428 -3.83 10.52 20.61
C VAL A 428 -4.75 11.10 19.55
N LEU A 429 -4.85 10.42 18.41
CA LEU A 429 -5.71 10.83 17.31
C LEU A 429 -7.20 10.71 17.69
N LYS A 430 -7.60 9.56 18.24
CA LYS A 430 -9.00 9.29 18.61
C LYS A 430 -9.52 10.31 19.63
N ASN A 431 -8.75 10.57 20.69
CA ASN A 431 -9.18 11.49 21.74
C ASN A 431 -9.27 12.94 21.22
N SER A 432 -8.27 13.39 20.45
CA SER A 432 -8.30 14.73 19.87
C SER A 432 -9.46 14.90 18.86
N TYR A 433 -9.79 13.86 18.10
CA TYR A 433 -10.89 13.89 17.13
C TYR A 433 -12.28 13.86 17.80
N ASP A 434 -12.42 13.10 18.89
CA ASP A 434 -13.66 13.00 19.68
C ASP A 434 -14.02 14.32 20.41
N LEU A 435 -13.02 15.13 20.75
CA LEU A 435 -13.23 16.44 21.39
C LEU A 435 -13.89 17.49 20.50
N ILE A 436 -13.88 17.28 19.17
CA ILE A 436 -14.58 18.13 18.20
C ILE A 436 -16.08 18.13 18.52
N LYS A 437 -16.69 19.31 18.62
CA LYS A 437 -18.08 19.47 19.09
C LYS A 437 -19.08 18.60 18.31
N GLU A 438 -18.90 18.51 17.00
CA GLU A 438 -19.72 17.75 16.06
C GLU A 438 -19.53 16.23 16.17
N ASN A 439 -18.46 15.79 16.83
CA ASN A 439 -18.13 14.38 17.04
C ASN A 439 -18.55 13.87 18.43
N ARG A 440 -18.83 14.77 19.37
CA ARG A 440 -19.28 14.40 20.72
C ARG A 440 -20.52 13.52 20.64
N ASN A 441 -20.51 12.43 21.40
CA ASN A 441 -21.56 11.41 21.50
C ASN A 441 -21.70 10.47 20.28
N LYS A 442 -20.86 10.58 19.25
CA LYS A 442 -20.82 9.56 18.21
C LYS A 442 -20.29 8.25 18.79
N SER A 443 -20.83 7.12 18.35
CA SER A 443 -20.23 5.83 18.62
C SER A 443 -18.83 5.71 17.99
N ILE A 444 -17.99 4.79 18.48
CA ILE A 444 -16.65 4.55 17.90
C ILE A 444 -16.71 4.26 16.40
N LEU A 445 -17.76 3.54 15.94
CA LEU A 445 -17.96 3.23 14.53
C LEU A 445 -18.32 4.48 13.71
N GLU A 446 -19.17 5.35 14.24
CA GLU A 446 -19.53 6.62 13.58
C GLU A 446 -18.36 7.61 13.57
N LEU A 447 -17.54 7.61 14.64
CA LEU A 447 -16.30 8.37 14.70
C LEU A 447 -15.31 7.92 13.65
N ASN A 448 -15.06 6.61 13.53
CA ASN A 448 -14.19 6.04 12.49
C ASN A 448 -14.69 6.43 11.09
N SER A 449 -15.99 6.23 10.81
CA SER A 449 -16.58 6.59 9.52
C SER A 449 -16.46 8.09 9.21
N SER A 450 -16.62 8.95 10.22
CA SER A 450 -16.43 10.39 10.08
C SER A 450 -14.96 10.73 9.85
N PHE A 451 -14.05 10.14 10.61
CA PHE A 451 -12.61 10.34 10.48
C PHE A 451 -12.11 9.96 9.08
N CYS A 452 -12.49 8.79 8.56
CA CYS A 452 -12.06 8.37 7.22
C CYS A 452 -12.53 9.32 6.12
N LYS A 453 -13.74 9.91 6.25
CA LYS A 453 -14.24 10.94 5.33
C LYS A 453 -13.40 12.21 5.40
N ASP A 454 -13.14 12.70 6.60
CA ASP A 454 -12.38 13.93 6.82
C ASP A 454 -10.91 13.73 6.42
N TYR A 455 -10.34 12.55 6.67
CA TYR A 455 -9.00 12.15 6.24
C TYR A 455 -8.86 12.08 4.72
N PHE A 456 -9.86 11.53 4.02
CA PHE A 456 -9.90 11.58 2.56
C PHE A 456 -9.86 13.03 2.04
N LEU A 457 -10.68 13.93 2.59
CA LEU A 457 -10.70 15.34 2.19
C LEU A 457 -9.38 16.05 2.56
N TRP A 458 -8.81 15.74 3.72
CA TRP A 458 -7.53 16.29 4.14
C TRP A 458 -6.43 15.98 3.13
N MET A 459 -6.28 14.71 2.76
CA MET A 459 -5.22 14.23 1.89
C MET A 459 -5.40 14.70 0.43
N THR A 460 -6.64 14.76 -0.06
CA THR A 460 -6.91 15.09 -1.47
C THR A 460 -7.12 16.57 -1.75
N LYS A 461 -7.50 17.36 -0.73
CA LYS A 461 -7.90 18.77 -0.89
C LYS A 461 -7.12 19.71 0.02
N GLU A 462 -7.16 19.51 1.34
CA GLU A 462 -6.53 20.45 2.29
C GLU A 462 -5.02 20.55 2.12
N LYS A 463 -4.33 19.40 1.94
CA LYS A 463 -2.89 19.40 1.67
C LYS A 463 -2.49 20.08 0.35
N LYS A 464 -3.46 20.25 -0.57
CA LYS A 464 -3.28 20.97 -1.84
C LYS A 464 -3.70 22.45 -1.72
N GLY A 465 -3.98 22.95 -0.52
CA GLY A 465 -4.32 24.35 -0.23
C GLY A 465 -5.82 24.68 -0.24
N TYR A 466 -6.70 23.72 -0.53
CA TYR A 466 -8.15 23.95 -0.53
C TYR A 466 -8.73 23.85 0.88
N ARG A 467 -9.42 24.88 1.36
CA ARG A 467 -10.09 24.88 2.67
C ARG A 467 -11.53 24.37 2.55
N ILE A 468 -11.73 23.07 2.76
CA ILE A 468 -13.01 22.36 2.62
C ILE A 468 -13.52 21.81 3.96
N LEU A 469 -12.63 21.39 4.85
CA LEU A 469 -12.98 20.85 6.16
C LEU A 469 -13.59 21.94 7.05
N PRO A 470 -14.54 21.59 7.94
CA PRO A 470 -15.02 22.50 8.98
C PRO A 470 -13.86 23.06 9.79
N ARG A 471 -13.95 24.32 10.22
CA ARG A 471 -12.85 25.04 10.91
C ARG A 471 -12.30 24.30 12.13
N ALA A 472 -13.16 23.65 12.90
CA ALA A 472 -12.76 22.85 14.07
C ALA A 472 -11.96 21.60 13.65
N THR A 473 -12.47 20.85 12.67
CA THR A 473 -11.79 19.69 12.07
C THR A 473 -10.45 20.08 11.47
N HIS A 474 -10.41 21.12 10.62
CA HIS A 474 -9.17 21.61 10.02
C HIS A 474 -8.10 21.93 11.07
N ARG A 475 -8.46 22.66 12.14
CA ARG A 475 -7.51 22.98 13.22
C ARG A 475 -6.94 21.73 13.87
N VAL A 476 -7.79 20.74 14.15
CA VAL A 476 -7.37 19.47 14.76
C VAL A 476 -6.48 18.68 13.81
N PHE A 477 -6.82 18.62 12.52
CA PHE A 477 -6.01 17.92 11.51
C PHE A 477 -4.65 18.58 11.28
N VAL A 478 -4.58 19.91 11.28
CA VAL A 478 -3.30 20.63 11.26
C VAL A 478 -2.45 20.22 12.45
N GLN A 479 -3.01 20.11 13.65
CA GLN A 479 -2.26 19.68 14.83
C GLN A 479 -1.83 18.20 14.76
N MET A 480 -2.70 17.33 14.26
CA MET A 480 -2.45 15.88 14.14
C MET A 480 -1.41 15.53 13.08
N PHE A 481 -1.42 16.24 11.95
CA PHE A 481 -0.64 15.90 10.76
C PHE A 481 0.43 16.95 10.42
N ALA A 482 0.64 17.94 11.30
CA ALA A 482 1.81 18.82 11.21
C ALA A 482 3.09 18.00 11.42
N PRO A 483 4.19 18.34 10.72
CA PRO A 483 5.48 17.75 11.00
C PRO A 483 5.86 18.02 12.46
N GLN A 484 5.87 16.98 13.30
CA GLN A 484 6.34 17.14 14.67
C GLN A 484 7.85 17.37 14.64
N LYS A 485 8.33 18.42 15.30
CA LYS A 485 9.76 18.54 15.64
C LYS A 485 10.06 17.39 16.60
N ARG A 486 10.75 16.36 16.12
CA ARG A 486 11.26 15.30 16.98
C ARG A 486 12.37 15.89 17.84
N GLU A 487 12.11 16.02 19.15
CA GLU A 487 13.14 16.29 20.16
C GLU A 487 14.10 15.10 20.31
#